data_AF-S1P3X3-F1
#
_entry.id   AF-S1P3X3-F1
#
_cell.length_a   1.000
_cell.length_b   1.000
_cell.length_c   1.000
_cell.angle_alpha   90.00
_cell.angle_beta   90.00
_cell.angle_gamma   90.00
#
_symmetry.space_group_name_H-M   'P 1'
#
loop_
_entity.id
_entity.type
_entity.pdbx_description
1 polymer ?
#
loop_
_entity_poly.entity_id
_entity_poly.type
_entity_poly.pdbx_seq_one_letter_code
_entity_poly.pdbx_strand_id
1 'polypeptide(L)'
;MLRGEKIVFTGKLDTLSRKQAQALVTALGGKPQAAVTKDTTILVVGKANTNLFQEDPRSLKMQKVEALQQEGHSVCVLSEQAFLEKALLHLNQVVGIMKGNRG
;
A
#
# COMPACT_ATOMS: atom_id res chain seq x y z
N MET A 1 5.88 -9.19 6.09
CA MET A 1 6.13 -9.61 4.69
C MET A 1 5.47 -8.61 3.75
N LEU A 2 6.27 -7.77 3.07
CA LEU A 2 5.83 -6.96 1.92
C LEU A 2 6.44 -7.49 0.60
N ARG A 3 7.25 -8.55 0.71
CA ARG A 3 8.01 -9.13 -0.39
C ARG A 3 7.07 -9.83 -1.37
N GLY A 4 7.11 -9.42 -2.63
CA GLY A 4 6.24 -9.95 -3.68
C GLY A 4 4.83 -9.33 -3.74
N GLU A 5 4.45 -8.51 -2.75
CA GLU A 5 3.16 -7.83 -2.73
C GLU A 5 3.08 -6.76 -3.83
N LYS A 6 1.92 -6.64 -4.47
CA LYS A 6 1.63 -5.66 -5.52
C LYS A 6 0.79 -4.53 -4.92
N ILE A 7 1.43 -3.38 -4.71
CA ILE A 7 0.89 -2.30 -3.87
C ILE A 7 0.54 -1.08 -4.72
N VAL A 8 -0.70 -0.61 -4.63
CA VAL A 8 -1.18 0.61 -5.29
C VAL A 8 -1.45 1.68 -4.24
N PHE A 9 -1.08 2.93 -4.52
CA PHE A 9 -1.39 4.07 -3.66
C PHE A 9 -2.51 4.93 -4.26
N THR A 10 -3.49 5.29 -3.45
CA THR A 10 -4.56 6.24 -3.82
C THR A 10 -4.66 7.38 -2.81
N GLY A 11 -5.17 8.54 -3.26
CA GLY A 11 -5.23 9.75 -2.44
C GLY A 11 -3.88 10.45 -2.26
N LYS A 12 -3.87 11.46 -1.38
CA LYS A 12 -2.67 12.15 -0.91
C LYS A 12 -2.18 11.45 0.35
N LEU A 13 -0.90 11.14 0.37
CA LEU A 13 -0.22 10.61 1.55
C LEU A 13 0.30 11.81 2.34
N ASP A 14 0.07 11.83 3.65
CA ASP A 14 0.44 12.94 4.54
C ASP A 14 1.91 12.84 4.97
N THR A 15 2.41 11.63 5.14
CA THR A 15 3.72 11.34 5.74
C THR A 15 4.80 11.17 4.68
N LEU A 16 4.46 10.54 3.56
CA LEU A 16 5.40 10.26 2.47
C LEU A 16 4.90 10.85 1.16
N SER A 17 5.81 11.40 0.35
CA SER A 17 5.48 11.60 -1.06
C SER A 17 5.22 10.25 -1.74
N ARG A 18 4.40 10.23 -2.80
CA ARG A 18 4.14 9.00 -3.57
C ARG A 18 5.45 8.34 -4.05
N LYS A 19 6.44 9.14 -4.44
CA LYS A 19 7.76 8.64 -4.86
C LYS A 19 8.51 7.95 -3.70
N GLN A 20 8.49 8.55 -2.50
CA GLN A 20 9.10 7.94 -1.32
C GLN A 20 8.39 6.65 -0.91
N ALA A 21 7.05 6.63 -0.94
CA ALA A 21 6.29 5.43 -0.64
C ALA A 21 6.60 4.29 -1.62
N GLN A 22 6.70 4.58 -2.93
CA GLN A 22 7.09 3.60 -3.95
C GLN A 22 8.52 3.09 -3.75
N ALA A 23 9.46 3.99 -3.42
CA ALA A 23 10.84 3.62 -3.12
C ALA A 23 10.91 2.71 -1.88
N LEU A 24 10.14 3.01 -0.83
CA LEU A 24 10.04 2.18 0.37
C LEU A 24 9.50 0.79 0.03
N VAL A 25 8.40 0.69 -0.72
CA VAL A 25 7.85 -0.61 -1.16
C VAL A 25 8.91 -1.43 -1.91
N THR A 26 9.63 -0.80 -2.83
CA THR A 26 10.68 -1.45 -3.61
C THR A 26 11.83 -1.92 -2.72
N ALA A 27 12.28 -1.10 -1.78
CA ALA A 27 13.33 -1.44 -0.82
C ALA A 27 12.93 -2.60 0.10
N LEU A 28 11.64 -2.72 0.42
CA LEU A 28 11.06 -3.81 1.19
C LEU A 28 10.71 -5.06 0.34
N GLY A 29 11.10 -5.05 -0.94
CA GLY A 29 10.91 -6.17 -1.87
C GLY A 29 9.49 -6.33 -2.41
N GLY A 30 8.62 -5.34 -2.22
CA GLY A 30 7.31 -5.26 -2.86
C GLY A 30 7.39 -4.62 -4.24
N LYS A 31 6.27 -4.63 -4.97
CA LYS A 31 6.13 -4.07 -6.32
C LYS A 31 5.11 -2.93 -6.31
N PRO A 32 5.54 -1.66 -6.37
CA PRO A 32 4.61 -0.55 -6.50
C PRO A 32 3.95 -0.56 -7.87
N GLN A 33 2.64 -0.28 -7.92
CA GLN A 33 1.85 -0.20 -9.14
C GLN A 33 1.12 1.15 -9.21
N ALA A 34 0.88 1.64 -10.43
CA ALA A 34 0.16 2.89 -10.67
C ALA A 34 -1.38 2.72 -10.69
N ALA A 35 -1.84 1.52 -11.04
CA ALA A 35 -3.25 1.19 -11.21
C ALA A 35 -3.59 -0.13 -10.52
N VAL A 36 -4.83 -0.24 -10.06
CA VAL A 36 -5.39 -1.48 -9.52
C VAL A 36 -5.63 -2.46 -10.67
N THR A 37 -5.05 -3.64 -10.54
CA THR A 37 -5.11 -4.78 -11.47
C THR A 37 -5.58 -6.02 -10.72
N LYS A 38 -5.93 -7.10 -11.44
CA LYS A 38 -6.34 -8.37 -10.84
C LYS A 38 -5.28 -8.97 -9.90
N ASP A 39 -4.02 -8.65 -10.18
CA ASP A 39 -2.91 -9.13 -9.38
C ASP A 39 -2.59 -8.22 -8.18
N THR A 40 -3.25 -7.07 -8.06
CA THR A 40 -2.98 -6.13 -6.97
C THR A 40 -3.42 -6.77 -5.67
N THR A 41 -2.51 -6.84 -4.71
CA THR A 41 -2.77 -7.48 -3.41
C THR A 41 -3.08 -6.45 -2.33
N ILE A 42 -2.56 -5.23 -2.45
CA ILE A 42 -2.74 -4.17 -1.45
C ILE A 42 -3.08 -2.84 -2.12
N LEU A 43 -4.15 -2.20 -1.68
CA LEU A 43 -4.45 -0.79 -1.94
C LEU A 43 -4.18 0.02 -0.68
N VAL A 44 -3.22 0.95 -0.74
CA VAL A 44 -2.95 1.91 0.33
C VAL A 44 -3.71 3.20 0.04
N VAL A 45 -4.57 3.58 0.98
CA VAL A 45 -5.43 4.75 0.93
C VAL A 45 -4.82 5.82 1.83
N GLY A 46 -4.31 6.87 1.21
CA GLY A 46 -3.98 8.12 1.90
C GLY A 46 -5.25 8.91 2.21
N LYS A 47 -5.13 10.04 2.93
CA LYS A 47 -6.29 10.91 3.14
C LYS A 47 -6.88 11.33 1.80
N ALA A 48 -8.17 11.06 1.66
CA ALA A 48 -8.95 11.65 0.60
C ALA A 48 -9.04 13.14 0.91
N ASN A 49 -8.51 13.99 0.02
CA ASN A 49 -9.07 15.32 -0.08
C ASN A 49 -10.47 15.08 -0.62
N THR A 50 -11.46 15.00 0.26
CA THR A 50 -12.86 15.05 -0.13
C THR A 50 -13.02 16.41 -0.78
N ASN A 51 -12.87 16.48 -2.11
CA ASN A 51 -13.38 17.61 -2.84
C ASN A 51 -14.87 17.59 -2.55
N LEU A 52 -15.35 18.57 -1.80
CA LEU A 52 -16.75 18.75 -1.43
C LEU A 52 -17.70 18.76 -2.66
N PHE A 53 -17.13 18.80 -3.87
CA PHE A 53 -17.78 18.82 -5.18
C PHE A 53 -17.75 17.50 -5.95
N GLN A 54 -17.21 16.39 -5.40
CA GLN A 54 -17.29 15.06 -6.06
C GLN A 54 -18.46 14.24 -5.50
N GLU A 55 -19.40 13.90 -6.37
CA GLU A 55 -20.67 13.22 -6.06
C GLU A 55 -20.52 11.75 -5.59
N ASP A 56 -19.30 11.19 -5.60
CA ASP A 56 -18.99 9.93 -4.90
C ASP A 56 -17.66 10.10 -4.13
N PRO A 57 -17.66 9.99 -2.78
CA PRO A 57 -16.43 10.02 -2.00
C PRO A 57 -15.49 8.83 -2.30
N ARG A 58 -15.96 7.81 -3.04
CA ARG A 58 -15.15 6.66 -3.44
C ARG A 58 -14.44 6.93 -4.76
N SER A 59 -13.11 7.01 -4.70
CA SER A 59 -12.29 7.08 -5.91
C SER A 59 -12.54 5.87 -6.84
N LEU A 60 -12.40 6.03 -8.17
CA LEU A 60 -12.49 4.94 -9.16
C LEU A 60 -11.61 3.71 -8.80
N LYS A 61 -10.51 3.93 -8.08
CA LYS A 61 -9.62 2.85 -7.60
C LYS A 61 -10.26 2.02 -6.49
N MET A 62 -11.05 2.65 -5.61
CA MET A 62 -11.76 1.95 -4.54
C MET A 62 -12.88 1.08 -5.11
N GLN A 63 -13.70 1.65 -6.00
CA GLN A 63 -14.74 0.89 -6.70
C GLN A 63 -14.16 -0.32 -7.44
N LYS A 64 -12.98 -0.18 -8.05
CA LYS A 64 -12.29 -1.30 -8.71
C LYS A 64 -11.80 -2.36 -7.72
N VAL A 65 -11.35 -1.97 -6.53
CA VAL A 65 -10.98 -2.94 -5.48
C VAL A 65 -12.20 -3.68 -4.96
N GLU A 66 -13.31 -2.97 -4.69
CA GLU A 66 -14.57 -3.59 -4.29
C GLU A 66 -15.06 -4.60 -5.33
N ALA A 67 -15.02 -4.23 -6.62
CA ALA A 67 -15.36 -5.15 -7.71
C ALA A 67 -14.46 -6.40 -7.73
N LEU A 68 -13.14 -6.23 -7.58
CA LEU A 68 -12.20 -7.35 -7.53
C LEU A 68 -12.45 -8.26 -6.31
N GLN A 69 -12.79 -7.69 -5.16
CA GLN A 69 -13.17 -8.45 -3.97
C GLN A 69 -14.46 -9.26 -4.20
N GLN A 70 -15.45 -8.69 -4.89
CA GLN A 70 -16.67 -9.42 -5.27
C GLN A 70 -16.38 -10.54 -6.28
N GLU A 71 -15.41 -10.36 -7.16
CA GLU A 71 -14.91 -11.39 -8.08
C GLU A 71 -14.06 -12.48 -7.37
N GLY A 72 -13.86 -12.40 -6.05
CA GLY A 72 -13.11 -13.38 -5.27
C GLY A 72 -11.60 -13.13 -5.19
N HIS A 73 -11.11 -11.98 -5.69
CA HIS A 73 -9.70 -11.62 -5.56
C HIS A 73 -9.41 -11.05 -4.16
N SER A 74 -8.37 -11.57 -3.52
CA SER A 74 -7.94 -11.09 -2.19
C SER A 74 -7.13 -9.80 -2.31
N VAL A 75 -7.83 -8.67 -2.39
CA VAL A 75 -7.21 -7.34 -2.30
C VAL A 75 -7.44 -6.76 -0.90
N CYS A 76 -6.36 -6.41 -0.21
CA CYS A 76 -6.41 -5.79 1.11
C CYS A 76 -6.37 -4.26 0.97
N VAL A 77 -7.26 -3.55 1.67
CA VAL A 77 -7.24 -2.10 1.75
C VAL A 77 -6.57 -1.69 3.06
N LEU A 78 -5.51 -0.89 2.99
CA LEU A 78 -4.78 -0.37 4.14
C LEU A 78 -4.82 1.15 4.16
N SER A 79 -4.89 1.75 5.34
CA SER A 79 -4.60 3.17 5.50
C SER A 79 -3.09 3.43 5.34
N GLU A 80 -2.71 4.67 5.08
CA GLU A 80 -1.29 5.08 5.10
C GLU A 80 -0.61 4.68 6.42
N GLN A 81 -1.27 4.91 7.57
CA GLN A 81 -0.73 4.55 8.88
C GLN A 81 -0.50 3.04 8.99
N ALA A 82 -1.49 2.22 8.65
CA ALA A 82 -1.36 0.76 8.71
C ALA A 82 -0.24 0.24 7.77
N PHE A 83 -0.09 0.89 6.60
CA PHE A 83 1.03 0.60 5.70
C PHE A 83 2.39 0.91 6.34
N LEU A 84 2.53 2.08 6.98
CA LEU A 84 3.76 2.47 7.67
C LEU A 84 4.09 1.54 8.84
N GLU A 85 3.10 1.16 9.64
CA GLU A 85 3.27 0.19 10.73
C GLU A 85 3.73 -1.17 10.21
N LYS A 86 3.12 -1.67 9.12
CA LYS A 86 3.52 -2.93 8.48
C LYS A 86 4.93 -2.84 7.88
N ALA A 87 5.29 -1.71 7.30
CA ALA A 87 6.63 -1.44 6.79
C ALA A 87 7.67 -1.41 7.92
N LEU A 88 7.36 -0.73 9.03
CA LEU A 88 8.22 -0.66 10.21
C LEU A 88 8.43 -2.03 10.85
N LEU A 89 7.36 -2.81 11.02
CA LEU A 89 7.45 -4.17 11.54
C LEU A 89 8.34 -5.04 10.65
N HIS A 90 8.21 -4.89 9.33
CA HIS A 90 9.05 -5.63 8.38
C HIS A 90 10.53 -5.21 8.47
N LEU A 91 10.81 -3.92 8.61
CA LEU A 91 12.18 -3.41 8.81
C LEU A 91 12.79 -3.97 10.09
N ASN A 92 12.05 -3.98 11.20
CA ASN A 92 12.54 -4.52 12.47
C ASN A 92 12.89 -6.01 12.39
N GLN A 93 12.14 -6.79 11.61
CA GLN A 93 12.46 -8.20 11.36
C GLN A 93 13.76 -8.35 10.55
N VAL A 94 13.96 -7.53 9.52
CA VAL A 94 15.17 -7.58 8.69
C VAL A 94 16.41 -7.13 9.48
N VAL A 95 16.31 -6.03 10.23
CA VAL A 95 17.42 -5.50 11.04
C VAL A 95 17.74 -6.43 12.22
N GLY A 96 16.73 -7.06 12.83
CA GLY A 96 16.92 -8.08 13.86
C GLY A 96 17.76 -9.25 13.37
N ILE A 97 17.54 -9.70 12.13
CA ILE A 97 18.35 -10.73 11.47
C ILE A 97 19.79 -10.23 11.22
N MET A 98 19.96 -8.98 10.75
CA MET A 98 21.30 -8.41 10.50
C MET A 98 22.13 -8.23 11.77
N LYS A 99 21.49 -7.91 12.92
CA LYS A 99 22.20 -7.81 14.21
C LYS A 99 22.60 -9.17 14.79
N GLY A 100 21.96 -10.26 14.38
CA GLY A 100 22.26 -11.63 14.82
C GLY A 100 23.40 -12.33 14.08
N ASN A 101 23.99 -11.72 13.04
CA ASN A 101 25.04 -12.34 12.22
C ASN A 101 26.42 -11.70 12.38
N ARG A 102 26.69 -11.08 13.54
CA ARG A 102 28.06 -10.72 13.96
C ARG A 102 28.56 -11.82 14.91
N GLY A 103 28.83 -12.99 14.33
CA GLY A 103 29.68 -14.02 14.93
C GLY A 103 31.12 -13.77 14.55
#